data_AF-A0A4S2L8U1-F1
#
_entry.id   AF-A0A4S2L8U1-F1
#
_cell.length_a   1.000
_cell.length_b   1.000
_cell.length_c   1.000
_cell.angle_alpha   90.00
_cell.angle_beta   90.00
_cell.angle_gamma   90.00
#
_symmetry.space_group_name_H-M   'P 1'
#
loop_
_entity.id
_entity.type
_entity.pdbx_description
1 polymer ?
#
loop_
_entity_poly.entity_id
_entity_poly.type
_entity_poly.pdbx_seq_one_letter_code
_entity_poly.pdbx_strand_id
1 'polypeptide(L)'
;MIWWMQLLIIVVCGAILHLPEFVDAVDFADCGSTGAIVVSVDVFPCNNDPCTLVKGALTTFTVNFVAPSHHHIWKFHIDYYVMEL
;
A
#
# COMPACT_ATOMS: atom_id res chain seq x y z
N MET A 1 31.68 -9.33 34.01
CA MET A 1 31.17 -7.96 33.80
C MET A 1 30.85 -7.65 32.34
N ILE A 2 31.68 -8.06 31.36
CA ILE A 2 31.43 -7.89 29.91
C ILE A 2 30.22 -8.66 29.35
N TRP A 3 29.95 -9.86 29.85
CA TRP A 3 28.85 -10.71 29.38
C TRP A 3 27.45 -10.11 29.61
N TRP A 4 27.29 -9.29 30.65
CA TRP A 4 26.02 -8.62 30.97
C TRP A 4 25.69 -7.51 29.98
N MET A 5 26.71 -6.80 29.49
CA MET A 5 26.57 -5.74 28.50
C MET A 5 26.11 -6.30 27.15
N GLN A 6 26.62 -7.47 26.76
CA GLN A 6 26.26 -8.13 25.50
C GLN A 6 24.82 -8.65 25.51
N LEU A 7 24.36 -9.20 26.64
CA LEU A 7 22.96 -9.61 26.82
C LEU A 7 21.99 -8.43 26.66
N LEU A 8 22.31 -7.27 27.24
CA LEU A 8 21.50 -6.07 27.11
C LEU A 8 21.43 -5.56 25.65
N ILE A 9 22.55 -5.60 24.91
CA ILE A 9 22.59 -5.21 23.50
C ILE A 9 21.70 -6.11 22.63
N ILE A 10 21.72 -7.43 22.87
CA ILE A 10 20.89 -8.39 22.11
C ILE A 10 19.40 -8.14 22.39
N VAL A 11 19.01 -7.89 23.64
CA VAL A 11 17.62 -7.60 24.03
C VAL A 11 17.14 -6.28 23.42
N VAL A 12 17.96 -5.22 23.45
CA VAL A 12 17.64 -3.93 22.83
C VAL A 12 17.53 -4.05 21.32
N CYS A 13 18.45 -4.77 20.67
CA CYS A 13 18.45 -4.96 19.22
C CYS A 13 17.25 -5.79 18.75
N GLY A 14 16.86 -6.81 19.53
CA GLY A 14 15.65 -7.60 19.29
C GLY A 14 14.38 -6.74 19.33
N ALA A 15 14.26 -5.81 20.27
CA ALA A 15 13.10 -4.93 20.36
C ALA A 15 12.96 -3.96 19.17
N ILE A 16 14.08 -3.56 18.54
CA ILE A 16 14.10 -2.63 17.40
C ILE A 16 13.68 -3.31 16.08
N LEU A 17 13.91 -4.62 15.94
CA LEU A 17 13.58 -5.37 14.72
C LEU A 17 12.09 -5.77 14.60
N HIS A 18 11.28 -5.50 15.62
CA HIS A 18 9.82 -5.69 15.57
C HIS A 18 9.09 -4.41 15.14
N LEU A 19 9.76 -3.52 14.42
CA LEU A 19 9.04 -2.45 13.75
C LEU A 19 8.14 -3.11 12.70
N PRO A 20 6.81 -2.90 12.76
CA PRO A 20 5.92 -3.40 11.72
C PRO A 20 6.43 -2.85 10.39
N GLU A 21 6.62 -3.75 9.43
CA GLU A 21 6.95 -3.40 8.06
C GLU A 21 5.96 -2.33 7.62
N PHE A 22 6.48 -1.13 7.35
CA PHE A 22 5.69 -0.04 6.80
C PHE A 22 5.14 -0.58 5.48
N VAL A 23 3.83 -0.74 5.38
CA VAL A 23 3.19 -1.05 4.11
C VAL A 23 3.36 0.20 3.27
N ASP A 24 4.28 0.17 2.31
CA ASP A 24 4.42 1.23 1.33
C ASP A 24 3.15 1.25 0.47
N ALA A 25 2.51 2.41 0.44
CA ALA A 25 1.38 2.65 -0.46
C ALA A 25 1.88 2.55 -1.90
N VAL A 26 1.07 1.93 -2.76
CA VAL A 26 1.37 1.80 -4.19
C VAL A 26 1.52 3.19 -4.80
N ASP A 27 2.63 3.43 -5.50
CA ASP A 27 2.82 4.69 -6.21
C ASP A 27 1.80 4.79 -7.35
N PHE A 28 1.03 5.88 -7.34
CA PHE A 28 -0.05 6.08 -8.31
C PHE A 28 0.05 7.45 -8.97
N ALA A 29 -0.28 7.50 -10.27
CA ALA A 29 -0.37 8.73 -11.03
C ALA A 29 -1.83 8.99 -11.42
N ASP A 30 -2.35 10.17 -11.07
CA ASP A 30 -3.66 10.60 -11.55
C ASP A 30 -3.61 10.93 -13.05
N CYS A 31 -4.41 10.21 -13.84
CA CYS A 31 -4.47 10.34 -15.30
C CYS A 31 -5.53 11.34 -15.79
N GLY A 32 -6.24 12.04 -14.89
CA GLY A 32 -7.18 13.10 -15.25
C GLY A 32 -8.52 13.00 -14.53
N SER A 33 -8.52 12.73 -13.23
CA SER A 33 -9.75 12.72 -12.44
C SER A 33 -10.46 14.09 -12.49
N THR A 34 -11.77 14.09 -12.77
CA THR A 34 -12.58 15.32 -12.85
C THR A 34 -13.58 15.38 -11.71
N GLY A 35 -13.54 16.46 -10.95
CA GLY A 35 -14.49 16.68 -9.86
C GLY A 35 -14.22 15.82 -8.63
N ALA A 36 -13.10 15.10 -8.55
CA ALA A 36 -12.62 14.45 -7.33
C ALA A 36 -11.10 14.56 -7.31
N ILE A 37 -10.49 14.42 -6.13
CA ILE A 37 -9.03 14.36 -5.99
C ILE A 37 -8.69 13.00 -5.40
N VAL A 38 -7.98 12.15 -6.14
CA VAL A 38 -7.50 10.86 -5.64
C VAL A 38 -6.33 11.12 -4.69
N VAL A 39 -6.40 10.54 -3.49
CA VAL A 39 -5.42 10.72 -2.41
C VAL A 39 -4.49 9.53 -2.29
N SER A 40 -5.03 8.31 -2.37
CA SER A 40 -4.24 7.08 -2.35
C SER A 40 -4.95 5.96 -3.10
N VAL A 41 -4.14 5.02 -3.59
CA VAL A 41 -4.59 3.74 -4.13
C VAL A 41 -3.81 2.65 -3.42
N ASP A 42 -4.51 1.74 -2.76
CA ASP A 42 -3.93 0.59 -2.08
C ASP A 42 -4.39 -0.70 -2.76
N VAL A 43 -3.46 -1.62 -2.99
CA VAL A 43 -3.73 -2.89 -3.68
C VAL A 43 -3.35 -4.05 -2.77
N PHE A 44 -4.29 -4.93 -2.45
CA PHE A 44 -4.02 -6.13 -1.65
C PHE A 44 -4.19 -7.41 -2.49
N PRO A 45 -3.30 -8.41 -2.39
CA PRO A 45 -2.11 -8.51 -1.53
C PRO A 45 -0.84 -8.01 -2.24
N CYS A 46 -0.70 -6.70 -2.37
CA CYS A 46 0.48 -6.07 -2.97
C CYS A 46 1.22 -5.26 -1.91
N ASN A 47 2.49 -5.58 -1.71
CA ASN A 47 3.29 -4.96 -0.64
C ASN A 47 4.47 -4.17 -1.20
N ASN A 48 4.72 -4.22 -2.51
CA ASN A 48 5.86 -3.57 -3.17
C ASN A 48 5.50 -3.18 -4.60
N ASP A 49 6.10 -2.09 -5.06
CA ASP A 49 6.08 -1.68 -6.45
C ASP A 49 7.27 -2.22 -7.25
N PRO A 50 7.09 -2.63 -8.52
CA PRO A 50 5.84 -2.60 -9.27
C PRO A 50 4.87 -3.71 -8.87
N CYS A 51 3.60 -3.35 -8.67
CA CYS A 51 2.57 -4.30 -8.29
C CYS A 51 2.21 -5.27 -9.43
N THR A 52 2.39 -6.57 -9.21
CA THR A 52 2.05 -7.62 -10.19
C THR A 52 0.73 -8.31 -9.84
N LEU A 53 -0.20 -8.30 -10.77
CA LEU A 53 -1.49 -8.97 -10.62
C LEU A 53 -1.46 -10.35 -11.27
N VAL A 54 -1.92 -11.35 -10.52
CA VAL A 54 -1.94 -12.76 -10.95
C VAL A 54 -3.35 -13.15 -11.39
N LYS A 55 -3.47 -13.71 -12.60
CA LYS A 55 -4.74 -14.19 -13.13
C LYS A 55 -5.37 -15.22 -12.20
N GLY A 56 -6.66 -15.04 -11.89
CA GLY A 56 -7.41 -15.96 -11.03
C GLY A 56 -7.19 -15.78 -9.53
N ALA A 57 -6.29 -14.87 -9.12
CA ALA A 57 -6.18 -14.45 -7.73
C ALA A 57 -7.21 -13.36 -7.40
N LEU A 58 -7.67 -13.34 -6.15
CA LEU A 58 -8.50 -12.25 -5.65
C LEU A 58 -7.60 -11.07 -5.28
N THR A 59 -7.85 -9.92 -5.92
CA THR A 59 -7.17 -8.65 -5.63
C THR A 59 -8.19 -7.62 -5.19
N THR A 60 -7.86 -6.87 -4.14
CA THR A 60 -8.69 -5.78 -3.62
C THR A 60 -8.01 -4.45 -3.92
N PHE A 61 -8.73 -3.55 -4.59
CA PHE A 61 -8.32 -2.17 -4.80
C PHE A 61 -9.08 -1.26 -3.85
N THR A 62 -8.38 -0.45 -3.07
CA THR A 62 -8.95 0.58 -2.21
C THR A 62 -8.52 1.94 -2.74
N VAL A 63 -9.49 2.79 -3.07
CA VAL A 63 -9.22 4.13 -3.60
C VAL A 63 -9.75 5.16 -2.62
N ASN A 64 -8.86 5.95 -2.04
CA ASN A 64 -9.23 7.07 -1.20
C ASN A 64 -9.25 8.35 -2.04
N PHE A 65 -10.34 9.10 -1.97
CA PHE A 65 -10.51 10.32 -2.74
C PHE A 65 -11.30 11.36 -1.95
N VAL A 66 -11.08 12.63 -2.26
CA VAL A 66 -11.85 13.76 -1.76
C VAL A 66 -12.87 14.16 -2.82
N ALA A 67 -14.15 14.10 -2.47
CA ALA A 67 -15.24 14.60 -3.30
C ALA A 67 -15.66 16.02 -2.86
N PRO A 68 -15.89 16.94 -3.81
CA PRO A 68 -16.49 18.23 -3.52
C PRO A 68 -17.96 18.05 -3.10
N SER A 69 -18.46 18.99 -2.32
CA SER A 69 -19.77 18.97 -1.65
C SER A 69 -21.00 18.97 -2.57
N HIS A 70 -20.83 18.85 -3.88
CA HIS A 70 -21.93 18.80 -4.84
C HIS A 70 -22.28 17.36 -5.20
N HIS A 71 -23.60 17.11 -5.29
CA HIS A 71 -24.24 15.81 -5.37
C HIS A 71 -24.00 15.11 -6.72
N HIS A 72 -22.77 14.67 -6.97
CA HIS A 72 -22.39 13.93 -8.17
C HIS A 72 -22.35 12.42 -7.86
N ILE A 73 -22.95 11.62 -8.75
CA ILE A 73 -22.75 10.16 -8.73
C ILE A 73 -21.36 9.91 -9.31
N TRP A 74 -20.48 9.31 -8.52
CA TRP A 74 -19.12 8.98 -8.94
C TRP A 74 -19.10 7.61 -9.62
N LYS A 75 -18.44 7.52 -10.77
CA LYS A 75 -18.17 6.26 -11.45
C LYS A 75 -16.67 6.00 -11.38
N PHE A 76 -16.31 4.86 -10.77
CA PHE A 76 -14.94 4.38 -10.75
C PHE A 76 -14.74 3.38 -11.88
N HIS A 77 -13.64 3.54 -12.62
CA HIS A 77 -13.19 2.62 -13.65
C HIS A 77 -11.72 2.32 -13.38
N ILE A 78 -11.38 1.04 -13.25
CA ILE A 78 -10.02 0.58 -12.97
C ILE A 78 -9.58 -0.29 -14.14
N ASP A 79 -8.59 0.17 -14.88
CA ASP A 79 -7.89 -0.63 -15.87
C ASP A 79 -6.66 -1.26 -15.22
N TYR A 80 -6.46 -2.56 -15.41
CA TYR A 80 -5.36 -3.30 -14.82
C TYR A 80 -4.71 -4.25 -15.82
N TYR A 81 -3.41 -4.47 -15.65
CA TYR A 81 -2.63 -5.39 -16.47
C TYR A 81 -2.37 -6.68 -15.71
N VAL A 82 -2.63 -7.82 -16.36
CA VAL A 82 -2.36 -9.15 -15.82
C VAL A 82 -1.11 -9.68 -16.51
N MET A 83 -0.11 -10.07 -15.73
CA MET A 83 1.04 -10.80 -16.28
C MET A 83 0.69 -12.29 -16.35
N GLU A 84 0.71 -12.87 -17.55
CA GLU A 84 0.63 -14.32 -17.75
C GLU A 84 2.07 -14.87 -17.70
N LEU A 85 2.36 -15.69 -16.68
CA LEU A 85 3.61 -16.45 -16.56
C LEU A 85 3.54 -17.75 -17.35
#